data_AF-A0A2E5MV11-F1
#
_entry.id   AF-A0A2E5MV11-F1
#
_cell.length_a   1.000
_cell.length_b   1.000
_cell.length_c   1.000
_cell.angle_alpha   90.00
_cell.angle_beta   90.00
_cell.angle_gamma   90.00
#
_symmetry.space_group_name_H-M   'P 1'
#
loop_
_entity.id
_entity.type
_entity.pdbx_description
1 polymer ?
#
loop_
_entity_poly.entity_id
_entity_poly.type
_entity_poly.pdbx_seq_one_letter_code
_entity_poly.pdbx_strand_id
1 'polypeptide(L)'
;PNAYAISHVGWGLNPNARWDALTMYDKQDVNGTELRAFAGNFLISTGANEFAERYTTCHFDIPMRNCDITIDDILIVESGKLVGPLG
;
A
#
# COMPACT_ATOMS: atom_id res chain seq x y z
N PRO A 1 17.48 10.93 -8.55
CA PRO A 1 17.46 10.96 -7.06
C PRO A 1 16.05 11.00 -6.47
N ASN A 2 15.20 11.93 -6.91
CA ASN A 2 13.84 12.13 -6.35
C ASN A 2 12.93 10.90 -6.42
N ALA A 3 13.06 10.07 -7.46
CA ALA A 3 12.29 8.84 -7.63
C ALA A 3 12.48 7.80 -6.50
N TYR A 4 13.61 7.85 -5.79
CA TYR A 4 13.96 6.89 -4.74
C TYR A 4 13.46 7.31 -3.35
N ALA A 5 12.96 8.53 -3.19
CA ALA A 5 12.49 9.02 -1.91
C ALA A 5 11.08 8.51 -1.60
N ILE A 6 10.82 8.13 -0.35
CA ILE A 6 9.49 7.69 0.11
C ILE A 6 8.49 8.83 -0.02
N SER A 7 7.32 8.51 -0.57
CA SER A 7 6.17 9.41 -0.66
C SER A 7 5.18 9.11 0.46
N HIS A 8 4.17 8.28 0.23
CA HIS A 8 3.21 7.87 1.25
C HIS A 8 3.46 6.46 1.77
N VAL A 9 3.02 6.23 3.00
CA VAL A 9 2.92 4.91 3.64
C VAL A 9 1.51 4.76 4.20
N GLY A 10 1.00 3.53 4.25
CA GLY A 10 -0.31 3.23 4.81
C GLY A 10 -0.66 1.76 4.73
N TRP A 11 -1.92 1.44 5.01
CA TRP A 11 -2.46 0.09 4.94
C TRP A 11 -3.85 0.09 4.31
N GLY A 12 -4.21 -1.05 3.73
CA GLY A 12 -5.50 -1.28 3.11
C GLY A 12 -6.56 -1.67 4.13
N LEU A 13 -7.80 -1.27 3.84
CA LEU A 13 -8.98 -1.52 4.67
C LEU A 13 -10.11 -2.22 3.90
N ASN A 14 -9.94 -2.53 2.61
CA ASN A 14 -11.01 -3.12 1.81
C ASN A 14 -10.98 -4.66 1.92
N PRO A 15 -11.96 -5.29 2.60
CA PRO A 15 -12.00 -6.75 2.75
C PRO A 15 -12.36 -7.47 1.44
N ASN A 16 -12.93 -6.76 0.47
CA ASN A 16 -13.30 -7.32 -0.84
C ASN A 16 -12.17 -7.22 -1.87
N ALA A 17 -11.14 -6.42 -1.62
CA ALA A 17 -9.95 -6.38 -2.46
C ALA A 17 -9.05 -7.57 -2.16
N ARG A 18 -8.49 -8.19 -3.20
CA ARG A 18 -7.73 -9.43 -3.09
C ARG A 18 -6.33 -9.29 -3.65
N TRP A 19 -5.36 -9.90 -2.95
CA TRP A 19 -3.97 -9.97 -3.39
C TRP A 19 -3.81 -10.69 -4.74
N ASP A 20 -4.56 -11.77 -4.95
CA ASP A 20 -4.49 -12.59 -6.15
C ASP A 20 -5.29 -12.02 -7.33
N ALA A 21 -5.88 -10.82 -7.21
CA ALA A 21 -6.63 -10.21 -8.30
C ALA A 21 -5.81 -10.06 -9.59
N LEU A 22 -4.51 -9.75 -9.49
CA LEU A 22 -3.65 -9.61 -10.67
C LEU A 22 -3.43 -10.91 -11.46
N THR A 23 -3.80 -12.09 -10.93
CA THR A 23 -3.74 -13.31 -11.74
C THR A 23 -4.88 -13.39 -12.76
N MET A 24 -5.89 -12.52 -12.63
CA MET A 24 -7.12 -12.56 -13.44
C MET A 24 -7.16 -11.48 -14.53
N TYR A 25 -6.18 -10.58 -14.57
CA TYR A 25 -6.17 -9.42 -15.47
C TYR A 25 -4.83 -9.31 -16.20
N ASP A 26 -4.87 -8.88 -17.46
CA ASP A 26 -3.65 -8.44 -18.13
C ASP A 26 -3.20 -7.07 -17.61
N LYS A 27 -1.92 -6.76 -17.82
CA LYS A 27 -1.32 -5.49 -17.36
C LYS A 27 -2.01 -4.24 -17.91
N GLN A 28 -2.73 -4.36 -19.02
CA GLN A 28 -3.43 -3.25 -19.65
C GLN A 28 -4.87 -3.09 -19.17
N ASP A 29 -5.42 -4.10 -18.47
CA ASP A 29 -6.82 -4.10 -18.05
C ASP A 29 -7.04 -3.38 -16.72
N VAL A 30 -6.00 -3.31 -15.89
CA VAL A 30 -6.09 -2.82 -14.51
C VAL A 30 -4.90 -1.96 -14.14
N ASN A 31 -5.14 -0.97 -13.28
CA ASN A 31 -4.09 -0.18 -12.67
C ASN A 31 -3.52 -0.80 -11.39
N GLY A 32 -4.10 -1.91 -10.89
CA GLY A 32 -3.69 -2.61 -9.67
C GLY A 32 -4.31 -2.04 -8.38
N THR A 33 -5.52 -1.49 -8.43
CA THR A 33 -6.21 -0.93 -7.25
C THR A 33 -6.41 -1.97 -6.14
N GLU A 34 -6.70 -3.21 -6.49
CA GLU A 34 -6.90 -4.32 -5.56
C GLU A 34 -5.67 -4.55 -4.69
N LEU A 35 -4.48 -4.51 -5.29
CA LEU A 35 -3.23 -4.64 -4.57
C LEU A 35 -2.97 -3.48 -3.61
N ARG A 36 -3.43 -2.26 -3.95
CA ARG A 36 -3.29 -1.08 -3.08
C ARG A 36 -4.26 -1.10 -1.91
N ALA A 37 -5.42 -1.74 -2.08
CA ALA A 37 -6.54 -1.59 -1.15
C ALA A 37 -6.81 -2.80 -0.24
N PHE A 38 -6.28 -3.99 -0.54
CA PHE A 38 -6.63 -5.20 0.22
C PHE A 38 -6.32 -5.06 1.72
N ALA A 39 -7.28 -5.50 2.53
CA ALA A 39 -7.24 -5.36 3.98
C ALA A 39 -5.96 -5.96 4.58
N GLY A 40 -5.27 -5.16 5.40
CA GLY A 40 -4.06 -5.58 6.12
C GLY A 40 -2.78 -5.58 5.28
N ASN A 41 -2.78 -5.03 4.07
CA ASN A 41 -1.52 -4.77 3.36
C ASN A 41 -0.68 -3.69 4.07
N PHE A 42 0.62 -3.65 3.78
CA PHE A 42 1.41 -2.44 3.97
C PHE A 42 1.75 -1.87 2.60
N LEU A 43 1.37 -0.63 2.32
CA LEU A 43 1.62 0.04 1.06
C LEU A 43 2.63 1.16 1.26
N ILE A 44 3.76 1.07 0.58
CA ILE A 44 4.74 2.15 0.46
C ILE A 44 4.79 2.66 -0.97
N SER A 45 4.91 3.98 -1.12
CA SER A 45 5.16 4.62 -2.41
C SER A 45 6.49 5.37 -2.43
N THR A 46 7.09 5.49 -3.61
CA THR A 46 8.27 6.34 -3.86
C THR A 46 8.01 7.32 -5.00
N GLY A 47 8.78 8.42 -5.03
CA GLY A 47 8.70 9.41 -6.09
C GLY A 47 7.96 10.67 -5.65
N ALA A 48 7.00 11.15 -6.45
CA ALA A 48 6.40 12.47 -6.29
C ALA A 48 5.77 12.70 -4.91
N ASN A 49 6.00 13.87 -4.32
CA ASN A 49 5.34 14.36 -3.10
C ASN A 49 5.34 15.90 -3.11
N GLU A 50 4.19 16.50 -3.35
CA GLU A 50 4.05 17.95 -3.47
C GLU A 50 4.25 18.69 -2.13
N PHE A 51 3.91 18.05 -1.01
CA PHE A 51 4.16 18.60 0.34
C PHE A 51 5.66 18.67 0.67
N ALA A 52 6.49 17.94 -0.06
CA ALA A 52 7.95 17.95 0.05
C ALA A 52 8.61 18.62 -1.17
N GLU A 53 7.85 19.41 -1.95
CA GLU A 53 8.30 20.11 -3.17
C GLU A 53 9.00 19.18 -4.18
N ARG A 54 8.60 17.90 -4.20
CA ARG A 54 9.25 16.85 -4.98
C ARG A 54 8.40 16.45 -6.18
N TYR A 55 8.75 17.02 -7.33
CA TYR A 55 8.12 16.73 -8.61
C TYR A 55 9.00 15.77 -9.42
N THR A 56 8.51 14.56 -9.68
CA THR A 56 9.20 13.54 -10.48
C THR A 56 8.16 12.65 -11.16
N THR A 57 8.42 12.26 -12.41
CA THR A 57 7.48 11.42 -13.19
C THR A 57 7.52 9.95 -12.76
N CYS A 58 8.65 9.49 -12.22
CA CYS A 58 8.79 8.13 -11.75
C CYS A 58 8.13 7.96 -10.37
N HIS A 59 7.18 7.03 -10.28
CA HIS A 59 6.39 6.72 -9.10
C HIS A 59 6.15 5.20 -9.01
N PHE A 60 6.32 4.62 -7.83
CA PHE A 60 6.07 3.21 -7.59
C PHE A 60 5.16 3.03 -6.38
N ASP A 61 4.19 2.13 -6.49
CA ASP A 61 3.38 1.63 -5.38
C ASP A 61 3.79 0.19 -5.10
N ILE A 62 4.19 -0.11 -3.87
CA ILE A 62 4.73 -1.42 -3.48
C ILE A 62 3.89 -1.96 -2.31
N PRO A 63 2.88 -2.79 -2.59
CA PRO A 63 2.08 -3.44 -1.57
C PRO A 63 2.78 -4.71 -1.06
N MET A 64 2.85 -4.84 0.26
CA MET A 64 3.45 -5.95 0.98
C MET A 64 2.41 -6.70 1.81
N ARG A 65 2.64 -8.00 2.00
CA ARG A 65 1.83 -8.89 2.83
C ARG A 65 2.58 -9.28 4.08
N ASN A 66 1.83 -9.76 5.07
CA ASN A 66 2.38 -10.36 6.28
C ASN A 66 3.26 -9.39 7.09
N CYS A 67 2.95 -8.10 7.03
CA CYS A 67 3.60 -7.08 7.84
C CYS A 67 2.87 -6.91 9.18
N ASP A 68 3.63 -6.56 10.21
CA ASP A 68 3.10 -5.92 11.40
C ASP A 68 3.17 -4.40 11.20
N ILE A 69 2.11 -3.69 11.59
CA ILE A 69 2.06 -2.23 11.53
C ILE A 69 1.65 -1.71 12.90
N THR A 70 2.53 -0.91 13.50
CA THR A 70 2.28 -0.17 14.73
C THR A 70 2.30 1.32 14.45
N ILE A 71 1.38 2.06 15.07
CA ILE A 71 1.47 3.52 15.19
C ILE A 71 1.75 3.80 16.65
N ASP A 72 2.93 4.35 16.91
CA ASP A 72 3.49 4.44 18.25
C ASP A 72 3.47 3.04 18.90
N ASP A 73 2.76 2.88 20.01
CA ASP A 73 2.63 1.61 20.74
C ASP A 73 1.32 0.85 20.42
N ILE A 74 0.54 1.31 19.44
CA ILE A 74 -0.74 0.71 19.07
C ILE A 74 -0.56 -0.19 17.85
N LEU A 75 -0.78 -1.48 18.03
CA LEU A 75 -0.83 -2.45 16.93
C LEU A 75 -2.09 -2.22 16.09
N ILE A 76 -1.92 -2.04 14.78
CA ILE A 76 -2.98 -1.79 13.80
C ILE A 76 -3.14 -2.97 12.83
N VAL A 77 -2.02 -3.58 12.44
CA VAL A 77 -1.98 -4.79 11.62
C VAL A 77 -1.05 -5.80 12.26
N GLU A 78 -1.52 -7.04 12.43
CA GLU A 78 -0.73 -8.17 12.92
C GLU A 78 -0.65 -9.23 11.84
N SER A 79 0.56 -9.53 11.36
CA SER A 79 0.84 -10.55 10.34
C SER A 79 -0.04 -10.42 9.09
N GLY A 80 -0.32 -9.18 8.69
CA GLY A 80 -1.18 -8.84 7.55
C GLY A 80 -2.69 -8.91 7.82
N LYS A 81 -3.13 -8.90 9.09
CA LYS A 81 -4.54 -8.84 9.48
C LYS A 81 -4.81 -7.56 10.28
N LEU A 82 -5.89 -6.86 9.95
CA LEU A 82 -6.35 -5.72 10.73
C LEU A 82 -6.71 -6.18 12.15
N VAL A 83 -6.40 -5.38 13.16
CA VAL A 83 -6.73 -5.67 14.56
C VAL A 83 -7.66 -4.61 15.17
N GLY A 84 -8.25 -4.93 16.31
CA GLY A 84 -9.14 -4.02 17.04
C GLY A 84 -10.43 -3.72 16.25
N PRO A 85 -10.95 -2.48 16.31
CA PRO A 85 -12.17 -2.08 15.60
C PRO A 85 -12.11 -2.15 14.06
N LEU A 86 -10.94 -2.43 13.50
CA LEU A 86 -10.71 -2.50 12.05
C LEU A 86 -10.77 -3.93 11.48
N GLY A 87 -10.74 -4.95 12.35
CA GLY A 87 -10.75 -6.37 11.99
C GLY A 87 -12.13 -7.01 11.94
#